data_AF-A0A847X2U2-F1
#
_entry.id   AF-A0A847X2U2-F1
#
_cell.length_a   1.000
_cell.length_b   1.000
_cell.length_c   1.000
_cell.angle_alpha   90.00
_cell.angle_beta   90.00
_cell.angle_gamma   90.00
#
_symmetry.space_group_name_H-M   'P 1'
#
loop_
_entity.id
_entity.type
_entity.pdbx_description
1 polymer ?
#
loop_
_entity_poly.entity_id
_entity_poly.type
_entity_poly.pdbx_seq_one_letter_code
_entity_poly.pdbx_strand_id
1 'polypeptide(L)'
;LYLDAAAALLSAEPRRALDQQVLGRIADATLSAPSANTAQELGWYAYAFQQPQTALEWFSLALRWQPDLEPAAYGIVVAANALGDDATVKSMQAQWAGRSVRITSFGKGGGVPTSTVVPSVQQVALTSEPRVAATNPKPAQTVASSGGGGSGGGSTSTCTTYVPAASLSPGAALSRAWCMMRANRPAEAVDLFNRALQAPGQNTRSDAAYGLALAYVRMGLASEAAVAAAAAPLSSKQIIELDIAILTLRATSAYSIGDYVRALDALDQRARYAAERNDLLTLRAWSYYHLKRYREALQIFTAVAATGHGDAVAGLEATKRALMIFD
;
A
#
# COMPACT_ATOMS: atom_id res chain seq x y z
N LEU A 1 1.09 11.71 11.59
CA LEU A 1 2.13 10.68 11.86
C LEU A 1 1.63 9.52 12.73
N TYR A 2 1.25 9.71 14.00
CA TYR A 2 0.75 8.60 14.85
C TYR A 2 -0.52 7.96 14.28
N LEU A 3 -1.50 8.78 13.86
CA LEU A 3 -2.77 8.30 13.31
C LEU A 3 -2.62 7.63 11.95
N ASP A 4 -1.71 8.10 11.10
CA ASP A 4 -1.42 7.46 9.80
C ASP A 4 -0.77 6.08 10.00
N ALA A 5 0.15 5.95 10.96
CA ALA A 5 0.74 4.68 11.33
C ALA A 5 -0.28 3.74 12.00
N ALA A 6 -1.20 4.28 12.80
CA ALA A 6 -2.28 3.52 13.41
C ALA A 6 -3.27 3.01 12.36
N ALA A 7 -3.66 3.84 11.39
CA ALA A 7 -4.49 3.44 10.26
C ALA A 7 -3.83 2.30 9.45
N ALA A 8 -2.54 2.43 9.14
CA ALA A 8 -1.78 1.39 8.46
C ALA A 8 -1.68 0.08 9.27
N LEU A 9 -1.64 0.15 10.61
CA LEU A 9 -1.65 -1.03 11.48
C LEU A 9 -3.01 -1.73 11.49
N LEU A 10 -4.11 -0.97 11.48
CA LEU A 10 -5.49 -1.48 11.48
C LEU A 10 -5.89 -2.10 10.14
N SER A 11 -5.35 -1.55 9.05
CA SER A 11 -5.48 -2.07 7.68
C SER A 11 -4.39 -3.07 7.32
N ALA A 12 -3.50 -3.40 8.26
CA ALA A 12 -2.47 -4.40 8.05
C ALA A 12 -3.12 -5.76 7.94
N GLU A 13 -2.67 -6.49 6.94
CA GLU A 13 -3.36 -7.67 6.53
C GLU A 13 -2.30 -8.79 6.34
N PRO A 14 -2.45 -9.95 7.01
CA PRO A 14 -3.62 -10.44 7.74
C PRO A 14 -3.99 -9.59 8.94
N ARG A 15 -5.30 -9.34 9.11
CA ARG A 15 -5.75 -8.60 10.29
C ARG A 15 -5.40 -9.41 11.53
N ARG A 16 -4.55 -8.84 12.38
CA ARG A 16 -4.13 -9.44 13.64
C ARG A 16 -4.92 -8.81 14.76
N ALA A 17 -5.29 -9.61 15.74
CA ALA A 17 -5.84 -9.10 16.98
C ALA A 17 -4.78 -8.24 17.66
N LEU A 18 -5.05 -6.94 17.75
CA LEU A 18 -4.28 -5.98 18.53
C LEU A 18 -4.69 -6.08 20.00
N ASP A 19 -3.72 -5.84 20.88
CA ASP A 19 -3.97 -5.74 22.31
C ASP A 19 -5.00 -4.63 22.63
N GLN A 20 -5.89 -4.86 23.59
CA GLN A 20 -6.95 -3.91 23.92
C GLN A 20 -6.40 -2.54 24.37
N GLN A 21 -5.26 -2.48 25.05
CA GLN A 21 -4.64 -1.21 25.44
C GLN A 21 -4.07 -0.46 24.23
N VAL A 22 -3.64 -1.19 23.20
CA VAL A 22 -3.19 -0.57 21.93
C VAL A 22 -4.39 -0.02 21.17
N LEU A 23 -5.48 -0.79 21.04
CA LEU A 23 -6.71 -0.34 20.40
C LEU A 23 -7.33 0.87 21.12
N GLY A 24 -7.38 0.84 22.45
CA GLY A 24 -7.87 1.97 23.26
C GLY A 24 -7.08 3.25 23.00
N ARG A 25 -5.75 3.18 22.97
CA ARG A 25 -4.90 4.35 22.66
C ARG A 25 -5.13 4.88 21.25
N ILE A 26 -5.33 4.00 20.27
CA ILE A 26 -5.63 4.40 18.89
C ILE A 26 -6.99 5.09 18.82
N ALA A 27 -8.01 4.54 19.49
CA ALA A 27 -9.34 5.11 19.57
C ALA A 27 -9.33 6.49 20.24
N ASP A 28 -8.69 6.62 21.41
CA ASP A 28 -8.57 7.88 22.15
C ASP A 28 -7.84 8.95 21.35
N ALA A 29 -6.75 8.58 20.68
CA ALA A 29 -6.01 9.48 19.82
C ALA A 29 -6.83 9.92 18.60
N THR A 30 -7.62 9.01 18.02
CA THR A 30 -8.49 9.30 16.88
C THR A 30 -9.61 10.27 17.27
N LEU A 31 -10.15 10.14 18.48
CA LEU A 31 -11.16 11.06 19.02
C LEU A 31 -10.57 12.42 19.42
N SER A 32 -9.33 12.42 19.94
CA SER A 32 -8.63 13.65 20.36
C SER A 32 -8.13 14.49 19.17
N ALA A 33 -7.74 13.84 18.08
CA ALA A 33 -7.35 14.47 16.82
C ALA A 33 -8.15 13.83 15.68
N PRO A 34 -9.34 14.36 15.36
CA PRO A 34 -10.27 13.79 14.39
C PRO A 34 -9.60 13.40 13.06
N SER A 35 -9.52 12.09 12.81
CA SER A 35 -8.97 11.53 11.58
C SER A 35 -9.98 10.58 10.94
N ALA A 36 -10.60 11.03 9.85
CA ALA A 36 -11.58 10.25 9.12
C ALA A 36 -10.99 8.94 8.58
N ASN A 37 -9.75 8.98 8.09
CA ASN A 37 -9.03 7.79 7.64
C ASN A 37 -8.81 6.76 8.76
N THR A 38 -8.36 7.19 9.94
CA THR A 38 -8.12 6.27 11.06
C THR A 38 -9.43 5.71 11.62
N ALA A 39 -10.48 6.53 11.69
CA ALA A 39 -11.81 6.08 12.07
C ALA A 39 -12.38 5.06 11.08
N GLN A 40 -12.17 5.26 9.77
CA GLN A 40 -12.57 4.26 8.77
C GLN A 40 -11.85 2.91 9.01
N GLU A 41 -10.55 2.93 9.27
CA GLU A 41 -9.80 1.69 9.52
C GLU A 41 -10.18 1.01 10.84
N LEU A 42 -10.52 1.79 11.88
CA LEU A 42 -11.13 1.25 13.10
C LEU A 42 -12.48 0.56 12.81
N GLY A 43 -13.26 1.13 11.89
CA GLY A 43 -14.51 0.53 11.42
C GLY A 43 -14.29 -0.82 10.73
N TRP A 44 -13.36 -0.89 9.77
CA TRP A 44 -13.05 -2.14 9.08
C TRP A 44 -12.42 -3.18 10.00
N TYR A 45 -11.58 -2.75 10.94
CA TYR A 45 -11.01 -3.61 11.96
C TYR A 45 -12.12 -4.23 12.84
N ALA A 46 -13.02 -3.41 13.39
CA ALA A 46 -14.15 -3.89 14.18
C ALA A 46 -15.03 -4.88 13.40
N TYR A 47 -15.33 -4.57 12.13
CA TYR A 47 -16.12 -5.44 11.27
C TYR A 47 -15.45 -6.81 11.05
N ALA A 48 -14.14 -6.84 10.80
CA ALA A 48 -13.38 -8.08 10.63
C ALA A 48 -13.37 -8.97 11.88
N PHE A 49 -13.49 -8.37 13.07
CA PHE A 49 -13.62 -9.07 14.35
C PHE A 49 -15.08 -9.22 14.81
N GLN A 50 -16.03 -9.28 13.86
CA GLN A 50 -17.46 -9.54 14.09
C GLN A 50 -18.13 -8.56 15.06
N GLN A 51 -17.71 -7.29 15.04
CA GLN A 51 -18.32 -6.21 15.83
C GLN A 51 -18.99 -5.18 14.90
N PRO A 52 -20.11 -5.53 14.23
CA PRO A 52 -20.74 -4.66 13.24
C PRO A 52 -21.36 -3.39 13.85
N GLN A 53 -21.80 -3.41 15.12
CA GLN A 53 -22.25 -2.20 15.82
C GLN A 53 -21.11 -1.20 15.98
N THR A 54 -19.97 -1.66 16.52
CA THR A 54 -18.76 -0.82 16.69
C THR A 54 -18.23 -0.34 15.35
N ALA A 55 -18.28 -1.19 14.31
CA ALA A 55 -17.92 -0.79 12.96
C ALA A 55 -18.78 0.37 12.45
N LEU A 56 -20.10 0.28 12.62
CA LEU A 56 -21.05 1.30 12.20
C LEU A 56 -20.78 2.65 12.87
N GLU A 57 -20.45 2.66 14.17
CA GLU A 57 -20.11 3.87 14.92
C GLU A 57 -18.85 4.55 14.37
N TRP A 58 -17.79 3.78 14.12
CA TRP A 58 -16.54 4.29 13.57
C TRP A 58 -16.69 4.82 12.15
N PHE A 59 -17.42 4.12 11.29
CA PHE A 59 -17.71 4.62 9.94
C PHE A 59 -18.57 5.89 9.97
N SER A 60 -19.53 5.98 10.88
CA SER A 60 -20.36 7.17 11.07
C SER A 60 -19.54 8.37 11.54
N LEU A 61 -18.56 8.16 12.43
CA LEU A 61 -17.61 9.19 12.85
C LEU A 61 -16.72 9.63 11.69
N ALA A 62 -16.15 8.68 10.94
CA ALA A 62 -15.34 8.97 9.76
C ALA A 62 -16.11 9.81 8.74
N LEU A 63 -17.37 9.45 8.46
CA LEU A 63 -18.22 10.17 7.52
C LEU A 63 -18.69 11.53 8.05
N ARG A 64 -18.87 11.67 9.37
CA ARG A 64 -19.17 12.97 10.00
C ARG A 64 -18.01 13.95 9.84
N TRP A 65 -16.77 13.47 9.96
CA TRP A 65 -15.58 14.30 9.80
C TRP A 65 -15.24 14.56 8.33
N GLN A 66 -15.53 13.60 7.45
CA GLN A 66 -15.32 13.71 6.00
C GLN A 66 -16.55 13.21 5.23
N PRO A 67 -17.53 14.09 4.91
CA PRO A 67 -18.81 13.73 4.28
C PRO A 67 -18.73 13.15 2.86
N ASP A 68 -17.56 13.24 2.24
CA ASP A 68 -17.25 12.72 0.91
C ASP A 68 -16.39 11.45 0.93
N LEU A 69 -16.09 10.91 2.11
CA LEU A 69 -15.34 9.67 2.26
C LEU A 69 -16.19 8.43 1.90
N GLU A 70 -16.21 8.10 0.61
CA GLU A 70 -16.95 6.95 0.07
C GLU A 70 -16.65 5.63 0.79
N PRO A 71 -15.40 5.26 1.15
CA PRO A 71 -15.15 3.96 1.73
C PRO A 71 -15.72 3.85 3.16
N ALA A 72 -15.80 4.94 3.92
CA ALA A 72 -16.52 4.97 5.18
C ALA A 72 -18.05 4.84 4.97
N ALA A 73 -18.62 5.55 4.00
CA ALA A 73 -20.05 5.41 3.67
C ALA A 73 -20.43 3.99 3.22
N TYR A 74 -19.56 3.34 2.44
CA TYR A 74 -19.73 1.93 2.10
C TYR A 74 -19.60 1.01 3.32
N GLY A 75 -18.67 1.31 4.23
CA GLY A 75 -18.55 0.62 5.52
C GLY A 75 -19.84 0.66 6.34
N ILE A 76 -20.53 1.82 6.38
CA ILE A 76 -21.86 1.93 7.02
C ILE A 76 -22.85 0.97 6.37
N VAL A 77 -22.92 0.93 5.04
CA VAL A 77 -23.85 0.04 4.31
C VAL A 77 -23.58 -1.44 4.63
N VAL A 78 -22.30 -1.84 4.65
CA VAL A 78 -21.89 -3.21 4.99
C VAL A 78 -22.24 -3.56 6.44
N ALA A 79 -21.91 -2.69 7.39
CA ALA A 79 -22.19 -2.89 8.81
C ALA A 79 -23.71 -2.89 9.10
N ALA A 80 -24.47 -1.95 8.51
CA ALA A 80 -25.92 -1.89 8.64
C ALA A 80 -26.60 -3.15 8.08
N ASN A 81 -26.14 -3.66 6.93
CA ASN A 81 -26.64 -4.91 6.39
C ASN A 81 -26.37 -6.10 7.33
N ALA A 82 -25.17 -6.18 7.93
CA ALA A 82 -24.85 -7.22 8.91
C ALA A 82 -25.71 -7.13 10.19
N LEU A 83 -26.23 -5.94 10.51
CA LEU A 83 -27.16 -5.70 11.62
C LEU A 83 -28.64 -5.91 11.25
N GLY A 84 -28.96 -6.14 9.97
CA GLY A 84 -30.34 -6.18 9.48
C GLY A 84 -31.02 -4.80 9.42
N ASP A 85 -30.25 -3.71 9.43
CA ASP A 85 -30.75 -2.34 9.35
C ASP A 85 -30.94 -1.89 7.88
N ASP A 86 -32.02 -2.38 7.28
CA ASP A 86 -32.41 -2.04 5.91
C ASP A 86 -32.74 -0.54 5.72
N ALA A 87 -33.14 0.15 6.80
CA ALA A 87 -33.47 1.57 6.74
C ALA A 87 -32.21 2.40 6.49
N THR A 88 -31.13 2.11 7.23
CA THR A 88 -29.83 2.75 7.05
C THR A 88 -29.24 2.43 5.67
N VAL A 89 -29.34 1.17 5.21
CA VAL A 89 -28.89 0.79 3.85
C VAL A 89 -29.61 1.62 2.77
N LYS A 90 -30.94 1.70 2.81
CA LYS A 90 -31.73 2.48 1.83
C LYS A 90 -31.42 3.98 1.91
N SER A 91 -31.26 4.52 3.11
CA SER A 91 -30.89 5.91 3.33
C SER A 91 -29.53 6.23 2.68
N MET A 92 -28.52 5.40 2.92
CA MET A 92 -27.20 5.58 2.31
C MET A 92 -27.24 5.42 0.78
N GLN A 93 -28.02 4.47 0.25
CA GLN A 93 -28.24 4.35 -1.19
C GLN A 93 -28.82 5.61 -1.82
N ALA A 94 -29.79 6.25 -1.16
CA ALA A 94 -30.39 7.49 -1.65
C ALA A 94 -29.39 8.67 -1.57
N GLN A 95 -28.69 8.81 -0.44
CA GLN A 95 -27.75 9.91 -0.22
C GLN A 95 -26.52 9.86 -1.14
N TRP A 96 -26.09 8.65 -1.52
CA TRP A 96 -24.93 8.43 -2.40
C TRP A 96 -25.32 8.17 -3.86
N ALA A 97 -26.58 8.42 -4.22
CA ALA A 97 -27.03 8.40 -5.60
C ALA A 97 -26.21 9.38 -6.46
N GLY A 98 -25.69 8.89 -7.59
CA GLY A 98 -24.81 9.68 -8.48
C GLY A 98 -23.39 9.90 -7.96
N ARG A 99 -23.07 9.50 -6.72
CA ARG A 99 -21.73 9.64 -6.10
C ARG A 99 -20.99 8.31 -5.97
N SER A 100 -21.72 7.22 -5.67
CA SER A 100 -21.15 5.87 -5.60
C SER A 100 -22.09 4.83 -6.20
N VAL A 101 -21.66 4.25 -7.33
CA VAL A 101 -22.36 3.11 -7.96
C VAL A 101 -22.32 1.89 -7.04
N ARG A 102 -21.22 1.70 -6.30
CA ARG A 102 -21.06 0.57 -5.36
C ARG A 102 -22.08 0.63 -4.23
N ILE A 103 -22.29 1.79 -3.62
CA ILE A 103 -23.28 1.96 -2.55
C ILE A 103 -24.70 1.77 -3.09
N THR A 104 -25.03 2.40 -4.22
CA THR A 104 -26.40 2.35 -4.81
C THR A 104 -26.83 0.98 -5.33
N SER A 105 -25.88 0.15 -5.75
CA SER A 105 -26.10 -1.22 -6.25
C SER A 105 -26.01 -2.30 -5.15
N PHE A 106 -25.65 -1.93 -3.93
CA PHE A 106 -25.52 -2.86 -2.81
C PHE A 106 -26.82 -3.66 -2.58
N GLY A 107 -26.73 -4.98 -2.58
CA GLY A 107 -27.86 -5.89 -2.37
C GLY A 107 -28.83 -6.08 -3.56
N LYS A 108 -28.62 -5.44 -4.72
CA LYS A 108 -29.55 -5.51 -5.88
C LYS A 108 -29.23 -6.60 -6.91
N GLY A 109 -28.24 -7.46 -6.68
CA GLY A 109 -27.91 -8.60 -7.53
C GLY A 109 -28.02 -9.92 -6.76
N GLY A 110 -28.98 -10.77 -7.15
CA GLY A 110 -29.16 -12.12 -6.63
C GLY A 110 -28.02 -13.05 -7.07
N GLY A 111 -26.95 -13.05 -6.30
CA GLY A 111 -25.88 -14.03 -6.35
C GLY A 111 -25.12 -13.85 -5.05
N VAL A 112 -25.14 -14.87 -4.19
CA VAL A 112 -24.33 -14.85 -2.97
C VAL A 112 -22.89 -14.64 -3.43
N PRO A 113 -22.18 -13.59 -3.01
CA PRO A 113 -20.73 -13.63 -3.06
C PRO A 113 -20.28 -14.54 -1.92
N THR A 114 -20.44 -15.85 -2.08
CA THR A 114 -19.63 -16.82 -1.33
C THR A 114 -18.26 -16.85 -1.97
N SER A 115 -17.52 -15.77 -1.75
CA SER A 115 -16.07 -15.69 -1.71
C SER A 115 -15.74 -14.26 -1.28
N THR A 116 -15.60 -14.15 0.04
CA THR A 116 -14.90 -13.09 0.75
C THR A 116 -13.64 -12.63 0.02
N VAL A 117 -13.68 -11.40 -0.52
CA VAL A 117 -12.56 -10.45 -0.41
C VAL A 117 -13.15 -9.18 0.17
N VAL A 118 -13.23 -9.16 1.49
CA VAL A 118 -12.95 -7.91 2.22
C VAL A 118 -11.55 -7.49 1.73
N PRO A 119 -11.20 -6.20 1.48
CA PRO A 119 -9.80 -5.84 1.54
C PRO A 119 -9.41 -6.09 2.99
N SER A 120 -8.87 -7.28 3.17
CA SER A 120 -8.33 -8.01 4.32
C SER A 120 -7.37 -9.00 3.67
N VAL A 121 -6.20 -8.55 3.19
CA VAL A 121 -4.96 -9.25 2.79
C VAL A 121 -4.69 -10.36 3.81
N GLN A 122 -5.49 -11.40 3.86
CA GLN A 122 -5.12 -12.60 4.59
C GLN A 122 -4.31 -13.46 3.64
N GLN A 123 -2.98 -13.26 3.75
CA GLN A 123 -2.09 -14.28 4.31
C GLN A 123 -2.14 -15.65 3.63
N VAL A 124 -1.10 -15.95 2.88
CA VAL A 124 -0.74 -17.34 2.59
C VAL A 124 0.03 -17.89 3.80
N ALA A 125 -0.62 -18.82 4.50
CA ALA A 125 -0.01 -19.68 5.51
C ALA A 125 0.86 -20.77 4.85
N LEU A 126 1.85 -21.22 5.60
CA LEU A 126 2.88 -22.20 5.24
C LEU A 126 2.29 -23.59 4.91
N THR A 127 2.61 -24.13 3.74
CA THR A 127 2.64 -25.58 3.47
C THR A 127 3.89 -25.95 2.69
N SER A 128 4.80 -26.65 3.38
CA SER A 128 5.85 -27.56 2.92
C SER A 128 6.45 -27.39 1.51
N GLU A 129 7.70 -26.90 1.48
CA GLU A 129 8.61 -26.99 0.34
C GLU A 129 8.85 -28.44 -0.10
N PRO A 130 8.80 -28.78 -1.40
CA PRO A 130 9.64 -29.81 -1.97
C PRO A 130 11.03 -29.20 -2.21
N ARG A 131 12.01 -29.72 -1.47
CA ARG A 131 13.45 -29.50 -1.65
C ARG A 131 13.86 -29.64 -3.12
N VAL A 132 14.32 -28.54 -3.75
CA VAL A 132 15.18 -28.60 -4.94
C VAL A 132 16.28 -27.53 -4.86
N ALA A 133 17.49 -28.04 -4.60
CA ALA A 133 18.84 -27.50 -4.74
C ALA A 133 19.04 -26.00 -5.07
N ALA A 134 19.48 -25.25 -4.04
CA ALA A 134 20.26 -24.02 -4.23
C ALA A 134 21.71 -24.37 -4.62
N THR A 135 22.13 -24.00 -5.82
CA THR A 135 23.55 -23.85 -6.16
C THR A 135 24.01 -22.44 -5.81
N ASN A 136 24.65 -22.28 -4.66
CA ASN A 136 25.37 -21.08 -4.24
C ASN A 136 26.54 -20.77 -5.19
N PRO A 137 26.75 -19.50 -5.59
CA PRO A 137 28.08 -18.98 -5.82
C PRO A 137 28.60 -18.29 -4.56
N LYS A 138 29.64 -18.87 -3.98
CA LYS A 138 30.46 -18.35 -2.88
C LYS A 138 31.11 -17.00 -3.29
N PRO A 139 31.01 -15.92 -2.49
CA PRO A 139 31.83 -14.73 -2.71
C PRO A 139 33.27 -15.00 -2.27
N ALA A 140 34.22 -14.72 -3.17
CA ALA A 140 35.64 -14.72 -2.89
C ALA A 140 35.98 -13.63 -1.86
N GLN A 141 36.78 -14.02 -0.86
CA GLN A 141 37.44 -13.12 0.06
C GLN A 141 38.65 -12.48 -0.65
N THR A 142 38.83 -11.17 -0.54
CA THR A 142 40.13 -10.53 -0.75
C THR A 142 40.29 -9.32 0.18
N VAL A 143 41.13 -9.57 1.18
CA VAL A 143 42.11 -8.70 1.88
C VAL A 143 41.79 -7.24 2.22
N ALA A 144 41.85 -6.99 3.53
CA ALA A 144 42.01 -5.69 4.16
C ALA A 144 43.40 -5.09 3.95
N SER A 145 43.49 -3.75 3.97
CA SER A 145 44.65 -3.00 4.48
C SER A 145 44.23 -1.70 5.16
N SER A 146 44.34 -1.76 6.49
CA SER A 146 44.71 -0.78 7.52
C SER A 146 44.67 0.75 7.28
N GLY A 147 44.02 1.44 8.23
CA GLY A 147 44.33 2.81 8.66
C GLY A 147 43.47 3.29 9.84
N GLY A 148 43.93 3.01 11.08
CA GLY A 148 43.56 3.50 12.43
C GLY A 148 42.24 4.26 12.69
N GLY A 149 41.48 4.06 13.77
CA GLY A 149 41.70 3.40 15.06
C GLY A 149 40.60 3.93 16.00
N GLY A 150 39.85 3.05 16.66
CA GLY A 150 38.75 3.43 17.55
C GLY A 150 37.81 2.26 17.85
N SER A 151 38.19 1.45 18.83
CA SER A 151 37.42 0.33 19.40
C SER A 151 35.96 0.68 19.71
N GLY A 152 35.07 -0.23 19.35
CA GLY A 152 33.69 -0.28 19.83
C GLY A 152 32.97 -1.48 19.25
N GLY A 153 32.88 -2.55 20.04
CA GLY A 153 32.46 -3.89 19.62
C GLY A 153 31.14 -3.96 18.87
N GLY A 154 31.02 -5.00 18.06
CA GLY A 154 29.80 -5.39 17.36
C GLY A 154 28.64 -5.56 18.35
N SER A 155 27.87 -4.48 18.53
CA SER A 155 26.50 -4.61 18.96
C SER A 155 25.73 -5.20 17.80
N THR A 156 25.27 -6.43 17.95
CA THR A 156 23.98 -6.86 17.41
C THR A 156 23.02 -5.68 17.60
N SER A 157 22.73 -4.98 16.51
CA SER A 157 22.07 -3.69 16.55
C SER A 157 20.62 -3.90 16.97
N THR A 158 20.38 -3.85 18.29
CA THR A 158 19.03 -3.91 18.85
C THR A 158 18.35 -2.59 18.51
N CYS A 159 17.67 -2.57 17.38
CA CYS A 159 16.87 -1.43 16.91
C CYS A 159 15.44 -1.49 17.43
N THR A 160 15.27 -2.12 18.60
CA THR A 160 14.00 -2.40 19.26
C THR A 160 13.58 -1.23 20.16
N THR A 161 14.53 -0.55 20.79
CA THR A 161 14.23 0.58 21.70
C THR A 161 13.86 1.85 20.93
N TYR A 162 12.90 2.63 21.40
CA TYR A 162 12.65 3.95 20.84
C TYR A 162 13.81 4.91 21.16
N VAL A 163 14.27 5.66 20.16
CA VAL A 163 15.27 6.73 20.31
C VAL A 163 14.84 7.90 19.43
N PRO A 164 14.62 9.10 19.99
CA PRO A 164 14.29 10.28 19.20
C PRO A 164 15.37 10.58 18.15
N ALA A 165 14.98 10.87 16.91
CA ALA A 165 15.95 11.16 15.85
C ALA A 165 16.84 12.37 16.18
N ALA A 166 16.27 13.41 16.79
CA ALA A 166 16.97 14.64 17.15
C ALA A 166 18.15 14.42 18.12
N SER A 167 18.13 13.38 18.95
CA SER A 167 19.23 13.08 19.87
C SER A 167 20.40 12.35 19.22
N LEU A 168 20.29 11.96 17.95
CA LEU A 168 21.33 11.24 17.22
C LEU A 168 22.18 12.18 16.35
N SER A 169 23.44 11.81 16.14
CA SER A 169 24.24 12.37 15.05
C SER A 169 23.64 11.94 13.70
N PRO A 170 23.82 12.71 12.61
CA PRO A 170 23.28 12.35 11.30
C PRO A 170 23.71 10.94 10.82
N GLY A 171 24.96 10.55 11.07
CA GLY A 171 25.45 9.21 10.73
C GLY A 171 24.84 8.09 11.60
N ALA A 172 24.63 8.34 12.90
CA ALA A 172 23.96 7.39 13.80
C ALA A 172 22.46 7.27 13.50
N ALA A 173 21.82 8.36 13.09
CA ALA A 173 20.44 8.35 12.62
C ALA A 173 20.32 7.53 11.33
N LEU A 174 21.25 7.69 10.39
CA LEU A 174 21.28 6.91 9.14
C LEU A 174 21.38 5.40 9.42
N SER A 175 22.34 4.97 10.24
CA SER A 175 22.52 3.55 10.55
C SER A 175 21.29 2.96 11.25
N ARG A 176 20.65 3.74 12.14
CA ARG A 176 19.40 3.32 12.79
C ARG A 176 18.21 3.28 11.83
N ALA A 177 18.10 4.23 10.90
CA ALA A 177 17.06 4.26 9.88
C ALA A 177 17.09 2.99 9.02
N TRP A 178 18.28 2.59 8.53
CA TRP A 178 18.45 1.33 7.80
C TRP A 178 18.12 0.09 8.61
N CYS A 179 18.32 0.16 9.93
CA CYS A 179 17.89 -0.90 10.81
C CYS A 179 16.36 -1.01 10.90
N MET A 180 15.65 0.12 11.01
CA MET A 180 14.19 0.15 10.95
C MET A 180 13.66 -0.37 9.61
N MET A 181 14.33 -0.02 8.51
CA MET A 181 14.01 -0.56 7.17
C MET A 181 14.17 -2.08 7.09
N ARG A 182 15.24 -2.65 7.65
CA ARG A 182 15.42 -4.12 7.71
C ARG A 182 14.38 -4.81 8.61
N ALA A 183 13.93 -4.12 9.66
CA ALA A 183 12.84 -4.59 10.52
C ALA A 183 11.43 -4.37 9.92
N ASN A 184 11.34 -3.92 8.66
CA ASN A 184 10.09 -3.59 7.99
C ASN A 184 9.23 -2.53 8.71
N ARG A 185 9.88 -1.52 9.31
CA ARG A 185 9.25 -0.39 10.01
C ARG A 185 9.56 0.94 9.29
N PRO A 186 9.07 1.14 8.05
CA PRO A 186 9.45 2.30 7.22
C PRO A 186 9.00 3.64 7.83
N ALA A 187 7.84 3.71 8.48
CA ALA A 187 7.34 4.94 9.10
C ALA A 187 8.27 5.46 10.20
N GLU A 188 8.84 4.57 11.01
CA GLU A 188 9.78 4.94 12.08
C GLU A 188 11.16 5.32 11.56
N ALA A 189 11.48 4.96 10.32
CA ALA A 189 12.72 5.33 9.66
C ALA A 189 12.69 6.79 9.16
N VAL A 190 11.51 7.39 8.95
CA VAL A 190 11.35 8.70 8.30
C VAL A 190 12.10 9.81 9.05
N ASP A 191 11.84 9.99 10.35
CA ASP A 191 12.50 11.04 11.14
C ASP A 191 14.01 10.79 11.26
N LEU A 192 14.43 9.53 11.28
CA LEU A 192 15.84 9.15 11.33
C LEU A 192 16.56 9.49 10.01
N PHE A 193 15.93 9.23 8.86
CA PHE A 193 16.47 9.66 7.57
C PHE A 193 16.46 11.18 7.41
N ASN A 194 15.40 11.87 7.87
CA ASN A 194 15.36 13.34 7.86
C ASN A 194 16.48 13.95 8.71
N ARG A 195 16.80 13.34 9.85
CA ARG A 195 17.99 13.73 10.64
C ARG A 195 19.29 13.47 9.87
N ALA A 196 19.40 12.35 9.18
CA ALA A 196 20.56 12.01 8.36
C ALA A 196 20.75 12.97 7.16
N LEU A 197 19.67 13.52 6.60
CA LEU A 197 19.71 14.54 5.54
C LEU A 197 20.35 15.86 5.99
N GLN A 198 20.46 16.10 7.30
CA GLN A 198 21.16 17.27 7.86
C GLN A 198 22.68 17.06 7.99
N ALA A 199 23.22 15.94 7.50
CA ALA A 199 24.65 15.67 7.55
C ALA A 199 25.47 16.68 6.72
N PRO A 200 26.68 17.06 7.18
CA PRO A 200 27.57 17.93 6.40
C PRO A 200 28.09 17.23 5.13
N GLY A 201 28.30 15.91 5.17
CA GLY A 201 28.81 15.13 4.05
C GLY A 201 27.73 14.79 3.03
N GLN A 202 28.05 14.97 1.74
CA GLN A 202 27.14 14.65 0.64
C GLN A 202 26.75 13.17 0.62
N ASN A 203 27.70 12.25 0.82
CA ASN A 203 27.43 10.80 0.78
C ASN A 203 26.34 10.40 1.78
N THR A 204 26.40 10.90 3.02
CA THR A 204 25.38 10.62 4.04
C THR A 204 24.02 11.19 3.66
N ARG A 205 23.98 12.38 3.03
CA ARG A 205 22.72 12.97 2.53
C ARG A 205 22.14 12.17 1.37
N SER A 206 22.97 11.72 0.43
CA SER A 206 22.55 10.87 -0.69
C SER A 206 22.00 9.52 -0.20
N ASP A 207 22.69 8.86 0.74
CA ASP A 207 22.21 7.61 1.34
C ASP A 207 20.90 7.81 2.11
N ALA A 208 20.76 8.94 2.82
CA ALA A 208 19.55 9.28 3.54
C ALA A 208 18.37 9.57 2.59
N ALA A 209 18.58 10.32 1.51
CA ALA A 209 17.57 10.61 0.50
C ALA A 209 17.06 9.32 -0.17
N TYR A 210 17.98 8.45 -0.58
CA TYR A 210 17.65 7.15 -1.16
C TYR A 210 16.88 6.26 -0.16
N GLY A 211 17.35 6.16 1.08
CA GLY A 211 16.67 5.40 2.13
C GLY A 211 15.28 5.93 2.48
N LEU A 212 15.12 7.25 2.53
CA LEU A 212 13.83 7.91 2.76
C LEU A 212 12.86 7.65 1.61
N ALA A 213 13.31 7.74 0.36
CA ALA A 213 12.50 7.41 -0.80
C ALA A 213 12.02 5.96 -0.77
N LEU A 214 12.91 5.01 -0.42
CA LEU A 214 12.54 3.61 -0.24
C LEU A 214 11.54 3.40 0.90
N ALA A 215 11.64 4.16 1.99
CA ALA A 215 10.68 4.11 3.08
C ALA A 215 9.28 4.53 2.60
N TYR A 216 9.18 5.64 1.87
CA TYR A 216 7.92 6.08 1.27
C TYR A 216 7.38 5.10 0.23
N VAL A 217 8.25 4.49 -0.59
CA VAL A 217 7.85 3.42 -1.52
C VAL A 217 7.20 2.25 -0.77
N ARG A 218 7.80 1.79 0.34
CA ARG A 218 7.20 0.70 1.15
C ARG A 218 5.87 1.07 1.80
N MET A 219 5.62 2.36 1.99
CA MET A 219 4.35 2.87 2.52
C MET A 219 3.32 3.18 1.41
N GLY A 220 3.67 2.98 0.13
CA GLY A 220 2.78 3.30 -1.00
C GLY A 220 2.67 4.79 -1.33
N LEU A 221 3.53 5.63 -0.74
CA LEU A 221 3.49 7.09 -0.82
C LEU A 221 4.37 7.60 -1.98
N ALA A 222 3.86 7.49 -3.21
CA ALA A 222 4.64 7.73 -4.42
C ALA A 222 5.09 9.19 -4.60
N SER A 223 4.27 10.16 -4.16
CA SER A 223 4.59 11.58 -4.27
C SER A 223 5.71 11.96 -3.31
N GLU A 224 5.61 11.51 -2.07
CA GLU A 224 6.59 11.69 -1.00
C GLU A 224 7.91 11.00 -1.33
N ALA A 225 7.86 9.80 -1.92
CA ALA A 225 9.04 9.10 -2.41
C ALA A 225 9.78 9.90 -3.47
N ALA A 226 9.06 10.53 -4.42
CA ALA A 226 9.67 11.37 -5.46
C ALA A 226 10.31 12.63 -4.88
N VAL A 227 9.66 13.28 -3.90
CA VAL A 227 10.24 14.43 -3.19
C VAL A 227 11.49 14.04 -2.41
N ALA A 228 11.46 12.91 -1.71
CA ALA A 228 12.60 12.39 -0.97
C ALA A 228 13.79 12.05 -1.89
N ALA A 229 13.52 11.47 -3.06
CA ALA A 229 14.55 11.16 -4.06
C ALA A 229 15.26 12.42 -4.57
N ALA A 230 14.56 13.55 -4.63
CA ALA A 230 15.11 14.84 -5.06
C ALA A 230 15.88 15.59 -3.96
N ALA A 231 15.87 15.10 -2.71
CA ALA A 231 16.47 15.80 -1.57
C ALA A 231 18.01 15.84 -1.59
N ALA A 232 18.65 14.93 -2.33
CA ALA A 232 20.11 14.90 -2.51
C ALA A 232 20.48 14.24 -3.85
N PRO A 233 21.69 14.50 -4.41
CA PRO A 233 22.13 13.86 -5.64
C PRO A 233 22.23 12.34 -5.47
N LEU A 234 21.60 11.58 -6.37
CA LEU A 234 21.61 10.13 -6.39
C LEU A 234 22.42 9.60 -7.59
N SER A 235 22.91 8.36 -7.48
CA SER A 235 23.51 7.68 -8.64
C SER A 235 22.44 7.33 -9.68
N SER A 236 22.84 7.24 -10.95
CA SER A 236 21.92 6.85 -12.04
C SER A 236 21.22 5.51 -11.77
N LYS A 237 21.91 4.56 -11.14
CA LYS A 237 21.34 3.26 -10.75
C LYS A 237 20.21 3.43 -9.72
N GLN A 238 20.43 4.22 -8.67
CA GLN A 238 19.43 4.46 -7.63
C GLN A 238 18.20 5.20 -8.18
N ILE A 239 18.42 6.16 -9.10
CA ILE A 239 17.34 6.89 -9.76
C ILE A 239 16.45 5.93 -10.56
N ILE A 240 17.05 5.08 -11.42
CA ILE A 240 16.30 4.11 -12.22
C ILE A 240 15.50 3.15 -11.33
N GLU A 241 16.10 2.67 -10.24
CA GLU A 241 15.42 1.78 -9.29
C GLU A 241 14.21 2.46 -8.63
N LEU A 242 14.39 3.71 -8.17
CA LEU A 242 13.31 4.48 -7.57
C LEU A 242 12.22 4.85 -8.58
N ASP A 243 12.58 5.23 -9.80
CA ASP A 243 11.62 5.56 -10.85
C ASP A 243 10.73 4.37 -11.18
N ILE A 244 11.31 3.16 -11.31
CA ILE A 244 10.53 1.93 -11.51
C ILE A 244 9.54 1.74 -10.36
N ALA A 245 9.98 1.89 -9.11
CA ALA A 245 9.13 1.69 -7.94
C ALA A 245 8.02 2.76 -7.82
N ILE A 246 8.38 4.04 -7.95
CA ILE A 246 7.47 5.19 -7.83
C ILE A 246 6.42 5.15 -8.95
N LEU A 247 6.83 4.88 -10.19
CA LEU A 247 5.89 4.80 -11.32
C LEU A 247 4.95 3.60 -11.19
N THR A 248 5.42 2.48 -10.63
CA THR A 248 4.56 1.33 -10.29
C THR A 248 3.50 1.73 -9.25
N LEU A 249 3.88 2.45 -8.20
CA LEU A 249 2.94 2.93 -7.18
C LEU A 249 1.94 3.94 -7.76
N ARG A 250 2.39 4.87 -8.61
CA ARG A 250 1.50 5.81 -9.31
C ARG A 250 0.49 5.09 -10.18
N ALA A 251 0.92 4.09 -10.95
CA ALA A 251 0.03 3.30 -11.81
C ALA A 251 -1.04 2.57 -10.99
N THR A 252 -0.61 1.85 -9.96
CA THR A 252 -1.51 1.06 -9.10
C THR A 252 -2.46 1.92 -8.29
N SER A 253 -1.97 3.03 -7.71
CA SER A 253 -2.79 3.99 -6.99
C SER A 253 -3.82 4.67 -7.90
N ALA A 254 -3.39 5.17 -9.06
CA ALA A 254 -4.30 5.78 -10.04
C ALA A 254 -5.38 4.81 -10.51
N TYR A 255 -5.01 3.56 -10.80
CA TYR A 255 -5.96 2.51 -11.14
C TYR A 255 -6.99 2.27 -10.02
N SER A 256 -6.53 2.17 -8.77
CA SER A 256 -7.39 1.87 -7.62
C SER A 256 -8.46 2.93 -7.35
N ILE A 257 -8.20 4.19 -7.72
CA ILE A 257 -9.15 5.31 -7.59
C ILE A 257 -9.97 5.55 -8.87
N GLY A 258 -9.82 4.71 -9.89
CA GLY A 258 -10.54 4.80 -11.17
C GLY A 258 -9.96 5.80 -12.17
N ASP A 259 -8.78 6.35 -11.91
CA ASP A 259 -8.06 7.23 -12.84
C ASP A 259 -7.20 6.41 -13.82
N TYR A 260 -7.89 5.74 -14.73
CA TYR A 260 -7.27 4.80 -15.68
C TYR A 260 -6.34 5.49 -16.69
N VAL A 261 -6.57 6.77 -17.00
CA VAL A 261 -5.67 7.53 -17.90
C VAL A 261 -4.33 7.75 -17.21
N ARG A 262 -4.34 8.24 -15.97
CA ARG A 262 -3.12 8.43 -15.19
C ARG A 262 -2.41 7.12 -14.89
N ALA A 263 -3.16 6.02 -14.72
CA ALA A 263 -2.58 4.70 -14.59
C ALA A 263 -1.77 4.30 -15.84
N LEU A 264 -2.34 4.46 -17.03
CA LEU A 264 -1.67 4.19 -18.30
C LEU A 264 -0.44 5.08 -18.51
N ASP A 265 -0.53 6.38 -18.23
CA ASP A 265 0.59 7.31 -18.36
C ASP A 265 1.78 6.90 -17.46
N ALA A 266 1.50 6.45 -16.24
CA ALA A 266 2.53 5.98 -15.32
C ALA A 266 3.18 4.67 -15.80
N LEU A 267 2.39 3.75 -16.36
CA LEU A 267 2.92 2.52 -16.96
C LEU A 267 3.80 2.80 -18.19
N ASP A 268 3.40 3.73 -19.06
CA ASP A 268 4.19 4.12 -20.24
C ASP A 268 5.52 4.76 -19.86
N GLN A 269 5.54 5.59 -18.82
CA GLN A 269 6.77 6.13 -18.28
C GLN A 269 7.65 5.01 -17.70
N ARG A 270 7.07 4.07 -16.95
CA ARG A 270 7.81 2.95 -16.34
C ARG A 270 8.45 2.05 -17.39
N ALA A 271 7.75 1.82 -18.51
CA ALA A 271 8.20 0.96 -19.60
C ALA A 271 9.52 1.43 -20.25
N ARG A 272 9.92 2.69 -20.05
CA ARG A 272 11.22 3.22 -20.50
C ARG A 272 12.41 2.67 -19.71
N TYR A 273 12.16 2.16 -18.50
CA TYR A 273 13.20 1.73 -17.56
C TYR A 273 13.19 0.22 -17.32
N ALA A 274 12.02 -0.40 -17.38
CA ALA A 274 11.86 -1.83 -17.16
C ALA A 274 10.73 -2.40 -18.01
N ALA A 275 10.94 -3.62 -18.50
CA ALA A 275 9.89 -4.39 -19.15
C ALA A 275 8.65 -4.49 -18.23
N GLU A 276 7.49 -4.42 -18.86
CA GLU A 276 6.22 -4.52 -18.16
C GLU A 276 5.95 -5.98 -17.80
N ARG A 277 5.69 -6.22 -16.52
CA ARG A 277 5.41 -7.56 -15.99
C ARG A 277 3.94 -7.92 -16.27
N ASN A 278 3.60 -9.21 -16.24
CA ASN A 278 2.23 -9.68 -16.48
C ASN A 278 1.18 -9.04 -15.58
N ASP A 279 1.51 -8.77 -14.30
CA ASP A 279 0.64 -8.07 -13.36
C ASP A 279 0.32 -6.64 -13.83
N LEU A 280 1.33 -5.92 -14.33
CA LEU A 280 1.17 -4.56 -14.84
C LEU A 280 0.50 -4.52 -16.22
N LEU A 281 0.79 -5.49 -17.10
CA LEU A 281 0.08 -5.65 -18.37
C LEU A 281 -1.41 -5.96 -18.13
N THR A 282 -1.73 -6.74 -17.11
CA THR A 282 -3.12 -7.02 -16.72
C THR A 282 -3.80 -5.74 -16.23
N LEU A 283 -3.13 -4.95 -15.38
CA LEU A 283 -3.62 -3.64 -14.94
C LEU A 283 -3.82 -2.66 -16.11
N ARG A 284 -2.89 -2.64 -17.08
CA ARG A 284 -3.00 -1.88 -18.34
C ARG A 284 -4.25 -2.29 -19.12
N ALA A 285 -4.44 -3.58 -19.31
CA ALA A 285 -5.58 -4.12 -20.06
C ALA A 285 -6.91 -3.79 -19.39
N TRP A 286 -7.01 -3.90 -18.07
CA TRP A 286 -8.18 -3.45 -17.33
C TRP A 286 -8.40 -1.94 -17.42
N SER A 287 -7.32 -1.15 -17.42
CA SER A 287 -7.41 0.31 -17.61
C SER A 287 -8.02 0.64 -18.97
N TYR A 288 -7.57 -0.03 -20.05
CA TYR A 288 -8.21 0.11 -21.37
C TYR A 288 -9.67 -0.34 -21.37
N TYR A 289 -9.98 -1.47 -20.72
CA TYR A 289 -11.35 -1.96 -20.62
C TYR A 289 -12.29 -0.93 -19.98
N HIS A 290 -11.91 -0.34 -18.85
CA HIS A 290 -12.72 0.68 -18.17
C HIS A 290 -12.86 1.97 -18.98
N LEU A 291 -11.89 2.29 -19.82
CA LEU A 291 -11.95 3.40 -20.79
C LEU A 291 -12.74 3.04 -22.06
N LYS A 292 -13.39 1.86 -22.11
CA LYS A 292 -14.12 1.32 -23.26
C LYS A 292 -13.25 1.09 -24.50
N ARG A 293 -11.93 1.03 -24.32
CA ARG A 293 -10.92 0.74 -25.35
C ARG A 293 -10.74 -0.76 -25.48
N TYR A 294 -11.82 -1.44 -25.85
CA TYR A 294 -11.92 -2.90 -25.77
C TYR A 294 -10.98 -3.62 -26.75
N ARG A 295 -10.62 -3.02 -27.88
CA ARG A 295 -9.69 -3.63 -28.83
C ARG A 295 -8.27 -3.72 -28.26
N GLU A 296 -7.80 -2.66 -27.62
CA GLU A 296 -6.50 -2.62 -26.96
C GLU A 296 -6.48 -3.55 -25.73
N ALA A 297 -7.56 -3.55 -24.94
CA ALA A 297 -7.71 -4.48 -23.82
C ALA A 297 -7.66 -5.93 -24.28
N LEU A 298 -8.36 -6.28 -25.38
CA LEU A 298 -8.42 -7.63 -25.92
C LEU A 298 -7.04 -8.14 -26.32
N GLN A 299 -6.26 -7.31 -27.01
CA GLN A 299 -4.90 -7.67 -27.44
C GLN A 299 -4.01 -8.03 -26.25
N ILE A 300 -4.01 -7.19 -25.21
CA ILE A 300 -3.15 -7.40 -24.04
C ILE A 300 -3.65 -8.58 -23.21
N PHE A 301 -4.94 -8.68 -22.94
CA PHE A 301 -5.48 -9.83 -22.19
C PHE A 301 -5.22 -11.15 -22.91
N THR A 302 -5.30 -11.19 -24.24
CA THR A 302 -4.98 -12.39 -25.02
C THR A 302 -3.51 -12.79 -24.83
N ALA A 303 -2.59 -11.82 -24.96
CA ALA A 303 -1.16 -12.07 -24.79
C ALA A 303 -0.82 -12.52 -23.36
N VAL A 304 -1.39 -11.89 -22.34
CA VAL A 304 -1.11 -12.22 -20.94
C VAL A 304 -1.76 -13.54 -20.53
N ALA A 305 -3.00 -13.82 -20.96
CA ALA A 305 -3.67 -15.09 -20.68
C ALA A 305 -2.92 -16.29 -21.28
N ALA A 306 -2.29 -16.13 -22.45
CA ALA A 306 -1.46 -17.16 -23.07
C ALA A 306 -0.23 -17.55 -22.22
N THR A 307 0.18 -16.70 -21.26
CA THR A 307 1.27 -17.00 -20.32
C THR A 307 0.80 -17.78 -19.07
N GLY A 308 -0.50 -18.05 -18.93
CA GLY A 308 -1.08 -18.73 -17.77
C GLY A 308 -1.34 -17.82 -16.56
N HIS A 309 -1.28 -16.50 -16.74
CA HIS A 309 -1.58 -15.55 -15.66
C HIS A 309 -3.11 -15.41 -15.47
N GLY A 310 -3.62 -15.89 -14.33
CA GLY A 310 -5.06 -16.13 -14.09
C GLY A 310 -5.94 -14.89 -14.22
N ASP A 311 -5.50 -13.73 -13.73
CA ASP A 311 -6.29 -12.50 -13.72
C ASP A 311 -6.60 -11.96 -15.13
N ALA A 312 -5.78 -12.33 -16.13
CA ALA A 312 -5.99 -11.92 -17.51
C ALA A 312 -7.09 -12.72 -18.23
N VAL A 313 -7.40 -13.94 -17.78
CA VAL A 313 -8.47 -14.77 -18.39
C VAL A 313 -9.84 -14.14 -18.13
N ALA A 314 -10.08 -13.67 -16.92
CA ALA A 314 -11.32 -12.98 -16.57
C ALA A 314 -11.50 -11.70 -17.40
N GLY A 315 -10.44 -10.91 -17.55
CA GLY A 315 -10.43 -9.71 -18.39
C GLY A 315 -10.65 -10.00 -19.87
N LEU A 316 -10.06 -11.09 -20.39
CA LEU A 316 -10.28 -11.54 -21.76
C LEU A 316 -11.76 -11.84 -22.04
N GLU A 317 -12.39 -12.62 -21.17
CA GLU A 317 -13.81 -12.99 -21.32
C GLU A 317 -14.76 -11.81 -21.09
N ALA A 318 -14.42 -10.89 -20.19
CA ALA A 318 -15.17 -9.63 -20.02
C ALA A 318 -15.09 -8.77 -21.30
N THR A 319 -13.90 -8.65 -21.88
CA THR A 319 -13.66 -7.83 -23.07
C THR A 319 -14.34 -8.40 -24.31
N LYS A 320 -14.28 -9.73 -24.52
CA LYS A 320 -15.01 -10.41 -25.61
C LYS A 320 -16.51 -10.15 -25.53
N ARG A 321 -17.11 -10.29 -24.33
CA ARG A 321 -18.53 -10.02 -24.10
C ARG A 321 -18.88 -8.56 -24.38
N ALA A 322 -18.04 -7.63 -23.95
CA ALA A 322 -18.25 -6.21 -24.22
C ALA A 322 -18.26 -5.92 -25.74
N LEU A 323 -17.34 -6.50 -26.51
CA LEU A 323 -17.29 -6.32 -27.97
C LEU A 323 -18.53 -6.88 -28.68
N MET A 324 -19.03 -8.05 -28.27
CA MET A 324 -20.24 -8.66 -28.85
C MET A 324 -21.52 -7.84 -28.67
N ILE A 325 -21.54 -6.88 -27.73
CA ILE A 325 -22.71 -6.01 -27.49
C ILE A 325 -22.75 -4.84 -28.49
N PHE A 326 -21.62 -4.52 -29.13
CA PHE A 326 -21.48 -3.38 -30.05
C PHE A 326 -21.35 -3.76 -31.53
N ASP A 327 -21.36 -5.07 -31.84
CA ASP A 327 -21.47 -5.63 -33.19
C ASP A 327 -22.93 -6.00 -33.50
#